data_AF-A0A1H1XG08-F1
#
_entry.id   AF-A0A1H1XG08-F1
#
_cell.length_a   1.000
_cell.length_b   1.000
_cell.length_c   1.000
_cell.angle_alpha   90.00
_cell.angle_beta   90.00
_cell.angle_gamma   90.00
#
_symmetry.space_group_name_H-M   'P 1'
#
loop_
_entity.id
_entity.type
_entity.pdbx_description
1 polymer ?
#
loop_
_entity_poly.entity_id
_entity_poly.type
_entity_poly.pdbx_seq_one_letter_code
_entity_poly.pdbx_strand_id
1 'polypeptide(L)'
;MDIAAAAEALQKFSGTNLTDALSRIEGSLRGATRTGSLAALSASGDEKQALAAAASLKRVAAQVNTAIHALGILLCLPHILEDGETVEYVSLGAGNTGRLFDLETNQRIAEFKFIHWQGSAETIRQNSIFKDFFLLADYPTNKRKYLYVLGTEYPLKFFQARRAIASVLSKNEAVRNQFRSRFGDRYTRVHEYFSEHCHAVAIEDVSRWLPELIDDELTGSGLPGISELG
;
A
#
# COMPACT_ATOMS: atom_id res chain seq x y z
N MET A 1 4.28 -25.07 -5.24
CA MET A 1 5.19 -25.08 -4.08
C MET A 1 4.42 -24.47 -2.93
N ASP A 2 4.38 -25.17 -1.80
CA ASP A 2 3.79 -24.65 -0.57
C ASP A 2 4.59 -23.45 -0.03
N ILE A 3 3.96 -22.53 0.70
CA ILE A 3 4.60 -21.30 1.21
C ILE A 3 5.67 -21.65 2.24
N ALA A 4 5.41 -22.59 3.15
CA ALA A 4 6.39 -23.00 4.15
C ALA A 4 7.62 -23.64 3.46
N ALA A 5 7.37 -24.53 2.49
CA ALA A 5 8.44 -25.11 1.69
C ALA A 5 9.23 -24.06 0.88
N ALA A 6 8.58 -23.02 0.36
CA ALA A 6 9.23 -21.92 -0.35
C ALA A 6 10.09 -21.06 0.59
N ALA A 7 9.57 -20.74 1.79
CA ALA A 7 10.32 -20.02 2.82
C ALA A 7 11.56 -20.80 3.25
N GLU A 8 11.42 -22.11 3.49
CA GLU A 8 12.53 -22.98 3.87
C GLU A 8 13.59 -23.07 2.77
N ALA A 9 13.18 -23.23 1.50
CA ALA A 9 14.12 -23.27 0.37
C ALA A 9 14.90 -21.96 0.21
N LEU A 10 14.21 -20.81 0.37
CA LEU A 10 14.87 -19.50 0.30
C LEU A 10 15.78 -19.24 1.50
N GLN A 11 15.40 -19.71 2.69
CA GLN A 11 16.22 -19.61 3.90
C GLN A 11 17.48 -20.47 3.78
N LYS A 12 17.39 -21.70 3.24
CA LYS A 12 18.55 -22.55 2.95
C LYS A 12 19.55 -21.86 2.01
N PHE A 13 19.05 -21.22 0.95
CA PHE A 13 19.91 -20.46 0.03
C PHE A 13 20.55 -19.24 0.69
N SER A 14 19.78 -18.50 1.50
CA SER A 14 20.26 -17.29 2.17
C SER A 14 21.22 -17.60 3.34
N GLY A 15 21.12 -18.79 3.93
CA GLY A 15 21.82 -19.13 5.17
C GLY A 15 21.38 -18.21 6.31
N THR A 16 22.32 -17.88 7.20
CA THR A 16 22.11 -16.91 8.28
C THR A 16 22.17 -15.46 7.80
N ASN A 17 22.85 -15.19 6.68
CA ASN A 17 23.01 -13.87 6.10
C ASN A 17 23.16 -13.96 4.57
N LEU A 18 22.18 -13.42 3.85
CA LEU A 18 22.16 -13.41 2.39
C LEU A 18 23.37 -12.65 1.81
N THR A 19 23.79 -11.54 2.42
CA THR A 19 24.94 -10.75 1.93
C THR A 19 26.21 -11.58 1.92
N ASP A 20 26.46 -12.34 2.99
CA ASP A 20 27.63 -13.21 3.09
C ASP A 20 27.56 -14.37 2.10
N ALA A 21 26.36 -14.94 1.89
CA ALA A 21 26.13 -15.98 0.89
C ALA A 21 26.44 -15.47 -0.53
N LEU A 22 25.96 -14.27 -0.88
CA LEU A 22 26.21 -13.64 -2.18
C LEU A 22 27.69 -13.32 -2.38
N SER A 23 28.37 -12.74 -1.38
CA SER A 23 29.80 -12.43 -1.48
C SER A 23 30.68 -13.66 -1.71
N ARG A 24 30.34 -14.83 -1.13
CA ARG A 24 31.03 -16.09 -1.41
C ARG A 24 30.84 -16.55 -2.85
N ILE A 25 29.59 -16.49 -3.35
CA ILE A 25 29.27 -16.85 -4.73
C ILE A 25 30.01 -15.93 -5.71
N GLU A 26 29.97 -14.62 -5.47
CA GLU A 26 30.69 -13.61 -6.27
C GLU A 26 32.20 -13.87 -6.33
N GLY A 27 32.81 -14.22 -5.18
CA GLY A 27 34.22 -14.61 -5.12
C GLY A 27 34.54 -15.85 -5.97
N SER A 28 33.68 -16.87 -5.92
CA SER A 28 33.84 -18.10 -6.70
C SER A 28 33.67 -17.91 -8.22
N LEU A 29 32.92 -16.89 -8.63
CA LEU A 29 32.67 -16.58 -10.03
C LEU A 29 33.73 -15.66 -10.65
N ARG A 30 34.62 -15.07 -9.84
CA ARG A 30 35.65 -14.15 -10.35
C ARG A 30 36.62 -14.90 -11.27
N GLY A 31 36.65 -14.51 -12.54
CA GLY A 31 37.48 -15.15 -13.57
C GLY A 31 36.99 -16.53 -14.01
N ALA A 32 35.78 -16.95 -13.60
CA ALA A 32 35.21 -18.23 -13.99
C ALA A 32 34.88 -18.28 -15.49
N THR A 33 35.24 -19.39 -16.13
CA THR A 33 34.77 -19.73 -17.47
C THR A 33 33.37 -20.32 -17.40
N ARG A 34 32.70 -20.57 -18.54
CA ARG A 34 31.38 -21.24 -18.57
C ARG A 34 31.33 -22.50 -17.71
N THR A 35 32.36 -23.35 -17.80
CA THR A 35 32.48 -24.57 -16.99
C THR A 35 32.65 -24.24 -15.51
N GLY A 36 33.46 -23.24 -15.18
CA GLY A 36 33.63 -22.75 -13.82
C GLY A 36 32.35 -22.17 -13.22
N SER A 37 31.54 -21.46 -14.01
CA SER A 37 30.24 -20.95 -13.58
C SER A 37 29.23 -22.08 -13.33
N LEU A 38 29.25 -23.14 -14.17
CA LEU A 38 28.38 -24.30 -13.96
C LEU A 38 28.76 -25.09 -12.69
N ALA A 39 30.08 -25.18 -12.42
CA ALA A 39 30.60 -25.80 -11.20
C ALA A 39 30.28 -24.98 -9.94
N ALA A 40 30.41 -23.65 -10.01
CA ALA A 40 30.02 -22.74 -8.93
C ALA A 40 28.51 -22.84 -8.64
N LEU A 41 27.68 -22.89 -9.68
CA LEU A 41 26.24 -23.11 -9.55
C LEU A 41 25.93 -24.47 -8.92
N SER A 42 26.59 -25.55 -9.34
CA SER A 42 26.33 -26.89 -8.78
C SER A 42 26.80 -27.07 -7.32
N ALA A 43 27.71 -26.19 -6.84
CA ALA A 43 28.26 -26.25 -5.49
C ALA A 43 27.42 -25.47 -4.45
N SER A 44 26.53 -24.58 -4.88
CA SER A 44 25.75 -23.71 -4.00
C SER A 44 24.38 -24.27 -3.55
N GLY A 45 23.93 -25.41 -4.09
CA GLY A 45 22.67 -26.07 -3.72
C GLY A 45 21.72 -26.30 -4.91
N ASP A 46 20.40 -26.19 -4.67
CA ASP A 46 19.37 -26.23 -5.72
C ASP A 46 18.87 -24.78 -6.01
N GLU A 47 19.67 -24.03 -6.77
CA GLU A 47 19.40 -22.61 -7.07
C GLU A 47 18.12 -22.44 -7.89
N LYS A 48 17.76 -23.45 -8.70
CA LYS A 48 16.51 -23.45 -9.44
C LYS A 48 15.32 -23.54 -8.48
N GLN A 49 15.42 -24.38 -7.45
CA GLN A 49 14.42 -24.44 -6.40
C GLN A 49 14.36 -23.14 -5.60
N ALA A 50 15.50 -22.56 -5.23
CA ALA A 50 15.56 -21.26 -4.52
C ALA A 50 14.94 -20.12 -5.34
N LEU A 51 15.22 -20.06 -6.65
CA LEU A 51 14.63 -19.06 -7.54
C LEU A 51 13.11 -19.26 -7.70
N ALA A 52 12.66 -20.51 -7.86
CA ALA A 52 11.24 -20.83 -7.93
C ALA A 52 10.52 -20.47 -6.62
N ALA A 53 11.16 -20.72 -5.47
CA ALA A 53 10.67 -20.35 -4.16
C ALA A 53 10.55 -18.83 -3.98
N ALA A 54 11.59 -18.07 -4.32
CA ALA A 54 11.58 -16.61 -4.29
C ALA A 54 10.48 -16.04 -5.20
N ALA A 55 10.31 -16.58 -6.41
CA ALA A 55 9.24 -16.17 -7.32
C ALA A 55 7.84 -16.51 -6.78
N SER A 56 7.70 -17.63 -6.06
CA SER A 56 6.44 -18.00 -5.40
C SER A 56 6.10 -17.05 -4.26
N LEU A 57 7.04 -16.80 -3.34
CA LEU A 57 6.86 -15.87 -2.23
C LEU A 57 6.61 -14.45 -2.72
N LYS A 58 7.33 -13.99 -3.74
CA LYS A 58 7.10 -12.66 -4.34
C LYS A 58 5.67 -12.52 -4.89
N ARG A 59 5.11 -13.55 -5.51
CA ARG A 59 3.72 -13.52 -6.02
C ARG A 59 2.71 -13.42 -4.88
N VAL A 60 2.90 -14.18 -3.80
CA VAL A 60 2.04 -14.10 -2.61
C VAL A 60 2.16 -12.73 -1.95
N ALA A 61 3.38 -12.27 -1.69
CA ALA A 61 3.65 -10.95 -1.10
C ALA A 61 3.06 -9.80 -1.92
N ALA A 62 3.10 -9.90 -3.26
CA ALA A 62 2.48 -8.89 -4.14
C ALA A 62 0.95 -8.81 -4.00
N GLN A 63 0.29 -9.89 -3.56
CA GLN A 63 -1.16 -9.91 -3.31
C GLN A 63 -1.54 -9.44 -1.92
N VAL A 64 -0.62 -9.45 -0.94
CA VAL A 64 -0.89 -9.06 0.45
C VAL A 64 -1.44 -7.63 0.52
N ASN A 65 -0.84 -6.68 -0.19
CA ASN A 65 -1.33 -5.29 -0.17
C ASN A 65 -2.77 -5.17 -0.70
N THR A 66 -3.10 -5.92 -1.76
CA THR A 66 -4.45 -5.97 -2.32
C THR A 66 -5.42 -6.63 -1.35
N ALA A 67 -5.01 -7.71 -0.69
CA ALA A 67 -5.84 -8.42 0.29
C ALA A 67 -6.12 -7.54 1.52
N ILE A 68 -5.11 -6.86 2.07
CA ILE A 68 -5.27 -5.90 3.17
C ILE A 68 -6.27 -4.81 2.78
N HIS A 69 -6.14 -4.26 1.57
CA HIS A 69 -7.07 -3.23 1.09
C HIS A 69 -8.50 -3.76 0.95
N ALA A 70 -8.69 -4.92 0.31
CA ALA A 70 -10.01 -5.54 0.15
C ALA A 70 -10.68 -5.82 1.50
N LEU A 71 -9.96 -6.49 2.40
CA LEU A 71 -10.45 -6.87 3.72
C LEU A 71 -10.71 -5.64 4.58
N GLY A 72 -9.82 -4.65 4.56
CA GLY A 72 -10.02 -3.40 5.30
C GLY A 72 -11.30 -2.67 4.87
N ILE A 73 -11.61 -2.63 3.57
CA ILE A 73 -12.89 -2.07 3.09
C ILE A 73 -14.06 -2.90 3.63
N LEU A 74 -14.04 -4.22 3.42
CA LEU A 74 -15.12 -5.12 3.82
C LEU A 74 -15.42 -5.04 5.33
N LEU A 75 -14.39 -4.92 6.15
CA LEU A 75 -14.51 -4.78 7.61
C LEU A 75 -15.02 -3.40 8.02
N CYS A 76 -14.75 -2.34 7.24
CA CYS A 76 -15.31 -1.01 7.52
C CYS A 76 -16.78 -0.88 7.15
N LEU A 77 -17.25 -1.57 6.09
CA LEU A 77 -18.60 -1.37 5.52
C LEU A 77 -19.73 -1.44 6.57
N PRO A 78 -19.82 -2.46 7.45
CA PRO A 78 -20.90 -2.55 8.44
C PRO A 78 -20.94 -1.38 9.44
N HIS A 79 -19.84 -0.65 9.58
CA HIS A 79 -19.72 0.43 10.55
C HIS A 79 -19.88 1.82 9.96
N ILE A 80 -19.62 1.96 8.65
CA ILE A 80 -19.77 3.25 7.96
C ILE A 80 -21.13 3.40 7.29
N LEU A 81 -21.75 2.30 6.85
CA LEU A 81 -23.05 2.34 6.18
C LEU A 81 -24.15 2.70 7.17
N GLU A 82 -25.01 3.62 6.76
CA GLU A 82 -26.22 3.98 7.51
C GLU A 82 -27.39 3.06 7.18
N ASP A 83 -28.42 3.05 8.04
CA ASP A 83 -29.65 2.32 7.77
C ASP A 83 -30.28 2.77 6.44
N GLY A 84 -30.52 1.83 5.54
CA GLY A 84 -31.06 2.09 4.20
C GLY A 84 -30.03 2.61 3.18
N GLU A 85 -28.77 2.74 3.55
CA GLU A 85 -27.69 2.95 2.59
C GLU A 85 -27.36 1.65 1.85
N THR A 86 -27.28 1.73 0.52
CA THR A 86 -27.05 0.58 -0.35
C THR A 86 -25.77 0.78 -1.15
N VAL A 87 -24.88 -0.21 -1.09
CA VAL A 87 -23.68 -0.23 -1.93
C VAL A 87 -24.08 -0.38 -3.39
N GLU A 88 -23.71 0.60 -4.20
CA GLU A 88 -23.88 0.56 -5.66
C GLU A 88 -22.64 -0.10 -6.30
N TYR A 89 -21.46 0.17 -5.73
CA TYR A 89 -20.20 -0.40 -6.18
C TYR A 89 -19.14 -0.42 -5.07
N VAL A 90 -18.28 -1.44 -5.08
CA VAL A 90 -17.07 -1.50 -4.23
C VAL A 90 -15.90 -2.11 -5.02
N SER A 91 -14.73 -1.48 -4.93
CA SER A 91 -13.48 -1.90 -5.58
C SER A 91 -12.62 -2.68 -4.59
N LEU A 92 -12.51 -4.00 -4.75
CA LEU A 92 -11.83 -4.89 -3.80
C LEU A 92 -10.52 -5.49 -4.34
N GLY A 93 -10.04 -5.08 -5.51
CA GLY A 93 -8.94 -5.79 -6.17
C GLY A 93 -8.16 -4.96 -7.18
N ALA A 94 -7.00 -5.50 -7.59
CA ALA A 94 -6.11 -4.81 -8.50
C ALA A 94 -6.78 -4.58 -9.86
N GLY A 95 -6.86 -3.30 -10.24
CA GLY A 95 -7.46 -2.85 -11.48
C GLY A 95 -8.83 -2.24 -11.22
N ASN A 96 -8.85 -0.94 -10.95
CA ASN A 96 -10.06 -0.11 -11.04
C ASN A 96 -10.52 -0.17 -12.50
N THR A 97 -11.29 -1.20 -12.88
CA THR A 97 -11.79 -1.42 -14.24
C THR A 97 -12.83 -0.34 -14.55
N GLY A 98 -12.36 0.86 -14.88
CA GLY A 98 -13.19 2.01 -15.26
C GLY A 98 -13.94 2.69 -14.11
N ARG A 99 -13.58 2.42 -12.85
CA ARG A 99 -14.26 2.97 -11.67
C ARG A 99 -13.42 4.05 -11.03
N LEU A 100 -14.09 5.06 -10.48
CA LEU A 100 -13.45 6.29 -10.02
C LEU A 100 -13.06 6.26 -8.54
N PHE A 101 -13.77 5.49 -7.72
CA PHE A 101 -13.63 5.44 -6.26
C PHE A 101 -13.63 4.00 -5.75
N ASP A 102 -13.09 3.79 -4.55
CA ASP A 102 -13.09 2.49 -3.87
C ASP A 102 -14.49 2.06 -3.43
N LEU A 103 -15.35 3.00 -3.05
CA LEU A 103 -16.73 2.76 -2.67
C LEU A 103 -17.65 3.81 -3.26
N GLU A 104 -18.78 3.36 -3.78
CA GLU A 104 -19.92 4.19 -4.14
C GLU A 104 -21.20 3.56 -3.62
N THR A 105 -22.01 4.36 -2.94
CA THR A 105 -23.34 4.00 -2.45
C THR A 105 -24.36 4.98 -3.00
N ASN A 106 -25.63 4.76 -2.71
CA ASN A 106 -26.67 5.75 -3.00
C ASN A 106 -26.49 7.08 -2.23
N GLN A 107 -25.62 7.13 -1.22
CA GLN A 107 -25.44 8.31 -0.37
C GLN A 107 -24.02 8.88 -0.35
N ARG A 108 -22.99 8.09 -0.65
CA ARG A 108 -21.59 8.51 -0.54
C ARG A 108 -20.68 7.94 -1.63
N ILE A 109 -19.56 8.63 -1.83
CA ILE A 109 -18.38 8.12 -2.51
C ILE A 109 -17.20 8.16 -1.54
N ALA A 110 -16.31 7.17 -1.61
CA ALA A 110 -15.19 7.10 -0.70
C ALA A 110 -13.93 6.47 -1.28
N GLU A 111 -12.80 6.89 -0.73
CA GLU A 111 -11.47 6.30 -0.91
C GLU A 111 -10.96 5.78 0.44
N PHE A 112 -10.24 4.67 0.42
CA PHE A 112 -9.62 4.07 1.61
C PHE A 112 -8.10 4.08 1.48
N LYS A 113 -7.41 4.61 2.49
CA LYS A 113 -5.94 4.57 2.57
C LYS A 113 -5.50 3.94 3.90
N PHE A 114 -5.29 2.63 3.86
CA PHE A 114 -4.71 1.87 4.97
C PHE A 114 -3.19 2.00 4.97
N ILE A 115 -2.71 3.20 5.29
CA ILE A 115 -1.29 3.52 5.36
C ILE A 115 -0.88 3.55 6.83
N HIS A 116 -0.04 2.61 7.23
CA HIS A 116 0.69 2.73 8.48
C HIS A 116 1.91 3.65 8.28
N TRP A 117 1.89 4.84 8.88
CA TRP A 117 2.87 5.89 8.68
C TRP A 117 4.11 5.67 9.56
N GLN A 118 5.27 5.46 8.94
CA GLN A 118 6.53 5.14 9.64
C GLN A 118 7.38 6.39 9.94
N GLY A 119 6.84 7.59 9.71
CA GLY A 119 7.52 8.87 9.97
C GLY A 119 8.70 9.21 9.06
N SER A 120 9.09 8.33 8.13
CA SER A 120 10.25 8.49 7.24
C SER A 120 9.89 9.04 5.84
N ALA A 121 10.52 8.56 4.77
CA ALA A 121 10.35 9.04 3.40
C ALA A 121 8.98 8.64 2.79
N GLU A 122 7.90 9.24 3.26
CA GLU A 122 6.51 8.90 2.88
C GLU A 122 6.02 9.60 1.60
N THR A 123 6.91 10.07 0.73
CA THR A 123 6.54 10.93 -0.42
C THR A 123 5.55 10.26 -1.37
N ILE A 124 5.70 8.97 -1.67
CA ILE A 124 4.79 8.26 -2.57
C ILE A 124 3.38 8.18 -1.96
N ARG A 125 3.29 7.88 -0.66
CA ARG A 125 2.05 7.77 0.10
C ARG A 125 1.34 9.12 0.25
N GLN A 126 2.10 10.18 0.54
CA GLN A 126 1.64 11.57 0.53
C GLN A 126 1.08 11.99 -0.84
N ASN A 127 1.77 11.59 -1.92
CA ASN A 127 1.31 11.92 -3.26
C ASN A 127 -0.01 11.22 -3.60
N SER A 128 -0.17 9.95 -3.19
CA SER A 128 -1.44 9.23 -3.39
C SER A 128 -2.57 9.88 -2.62
N ILE A 129 -2.40 10.16 -1.32
CA ILE A 129 -3.49 10.69 -0.49
C ILE A 129 -3.96 12.08 -0.96
N PHE A 130 -3.05 12.93 -1.45
CA PHE A 130 -3.44 14.20 -2.06
C PHE A 130 -4.24 14.02 -3.35
N LYS A 131 -3.79 13.11 -4.22
CA LYS A 131 -4.48 12.79 -5.48
C LYS A 131 -5.90 12.29 -5.19
N ASP A 132 -6.06 11.37 -4.24
CA ASP A 132 -7.35 10.81 -3.87
C ASP A 132 -8.27 11.87 -3.23
N PHE A 133 -7.74 12.72 -2.34
CA PHE A 133 -8.49 13.87 -1.79
C PHE A 133 -8.96 14.84 -2.88
N PHE A 134 -8.07 15.25 -3.79
CA PHE A 134 -8.41 16.16 -4.89
C PHE A 134 -9.52 15.58 -5.78
N LEU A 135 -9.39 14.30 -6.17
CA LEU A 135 -10.38 13.65 -7.02
C LEU A 135 -11.75 13.58 -6.33
N LEU A 136 -11.80 13.25 -5.04
CA LEU A 136 -13.04 13.32 -4.27
C LEU A 136 -13.61 14.74 -4.22
N ALA A 137 -12.79 15.72 -3.83
CA ALA A 137 -13.21 17.11 -3.66
C ALA A 137 -13.77 17.72 -4.97
N ASP A 138 -13.12 17.47 -6.10
CA ASP A 138 -13.49 18.03 -7.42
C ASP A 138 -14.61 17.24 -8.13
N TYR A 139 -14.94 16.02 -7.67
CA TYR A 139 -15.95 15.21 -8.34
C TYR A 139 -17.36 15.81 -8.23
N PRO A 140 -18.08 16.03 -9.36
CA PRO A 140 -19.40 16.66 -9.34
C PRO A 140 -20.49 15.65 -8.93
N THR A 141 -20.85 15.65 -7.66
CA THR A 141 -21.93 14.82 -7.11
C THR A 141 -22.56 15.48 -5.88
N ASN A 142 -23.81 15.10 -5.60
CA ASN A 142 -24.49 15.44 -4.34
C ASN A 142 -24.23 14.40 -3.23
N LYS A 143 -23.57 13.29 -3.56
CA LYS A 143 -23.16 12.27 -2.59
C LYS A 143 -22.13 12.84 -1.63
N ARG A 144 -22.17 12.40 -0.37
CA ARG A 144 -21.15 12.72 0.63
C ARG A 144 -19.80 12.13 0.20
N LYS A 145 -18.70 12.77 0.59
CA LYS A 145 -17.35 12.41 0.14
C LYS A 145 -16.49 12.08 1.34
N TYR A 146 -15.91 10.89 1.34
CA TYR A 146 -15.12 10.40 2.46
C TYR A 146 -13.74 9.91 2.04
N LEU A 147 -12.75 10.25 2.85
CA LEU A 147 -11.41 9.68 2.77
C LEU A 147 -11.15 8.98 4.11
N TYR A 148 -11.25 7.66 4.10
CA TYR A 148 -11.04 6.84 5.29
C TYR A 148 -9.56 6.46 5.43
N VAL A 149 -8.98 6.69 6.61
CA VAL A 149 -7.55 6.53 6.89
C VAL A 149 -7.31 5.79 8.21
N LEU A 150 -6.11 5.23 8.37
CA LEU A 150 -5.61 4.77 9.67
C LEU A 150 -4.91 5.93 10.38
N GLY A 151 -5.62 6.57 11.31
CA GLY A 151 -5.15 7.76 12.01
C GLY A 151 -5.17 9.01 11.13
N THR A 152 -5.67 10.14 11.68
CA THR A 152 -5.80 11.40 10.93
C THR A 152 -4.61 12.34 11.10
N GLU A 153 -3.76 12.15 12.12
CA GLU A 153 -2.68 13.08 12.45
C GLU A 153 -1.72 13.31 11.26
N TYR A 154 -1.21 12.22 10.68
CA TYR A 154 -0.24 12.33 9.59
C TYR A 154 -0.86 12.90 8.29
N PRO A 155 -2.02 12.40 7.79
CA PRO A 155 -2.72 13.01 6.66
C PRO A 155 -2.94 14.51 6.84
N LEU A 156 -3.47 14.94 7.99
CA LEU A 156 -3.78 16.35 8.25
C LEU A 156 -2.52 17.21 8.32
N LYS A 157 -1.46 16.72 8.99
CA LYS A 157 -0.15 17.40 9.01
C LYS A 157 0.43 17.56 7.60
N PHE A 158 0.30 16.56 6.75
CA PHE A 158 0.72 16.63 5.36
C PHE A 158 -0.12 17.64 4.56
N PHE A 159 -1.45 17.62 4.71
CA PHE A 159 -2.33 18.58 4.03
C PHE A 159 -2.07 20.03 4.45
N GLN A 160 -1.59 20.26 5.66
CA GLN A 160 -1.17 21.57 6.15
C GLN A 160 0.28 21.92 5.75
N ALA A 161 1.01 21.01 5.11
CA ALA A 161 2.39 21.23 4.71
C ALA A 161 2.53 22.10 3.44
N ARG A 162 3.73 22.66 3.26
CA ARG A 162 4.06 23.57 2.14
C ARG A 162 4.59 22.86 0.89
N ARG A 163 4.29 21.57 0.73
CA ARG A 163 4.68 20.77 -0.44
C ARG A 163 4.11 21.37 -1.72
N ALA A 164 4.93 21.45 -2.78
CA ALA A 164 4.49 21.98 -4.06
C ALA A 164 3.56 20.99 -4.78
N ILE A 165 2.39 21.44 -5.24
CA ILE A 165 1.40 20.58 -5.92
C ILE A 165 2.00 19.95 -7.18
N ALA A 166 2.82 20.70 -7.93
CA ALA A 166 3.52 20.19 -9.10
C ALA A 166 4.44 18.99 -8.78
N SER A 167 5.05 18.97 -7.59
CA SER A 167 5.87 17.84 -7.12
C SER A 167 4.99 16.66 -6.70
N VAL A 168 3.90 16.94 -5.99
CA VAL A 168 2.96 15.93 -5.48
C VAL A 168 2.27 15.18 -6.63
N LEU A 169 1.85 15.89 -7.67
CA LEU A 169 1.20 15.33 -8.86
C LEU A 169 2.19 14.95 -9.98
N SER A 170 3.50 14.97 -9.72
CA SER A 170 4.54 14.78 -10.75
C SER A 170 4.48 13.44 -11.48
N LYS A 171 3.95 12.39 -10.82
CA LYS A 171 3.82 11.03 -11.37
C LYS A 171 2.42 10.71 -11.91
N ASN A 172 1.49 11.67 -11.87
CA ASN A 172 0.12 11.49 -12.35
C ASN A 172 -0.29 12.64 -13.28
N GLU A 173 0.14 12.55 -14.54
CA GLU A 173 -0.02 13.62 -15.52
C GLU A 173 -1.48 13.96 -15.81
N ALA A 174 -2.36 12.96 -15.90
CA ALA A 174 -3.80 13.18 -16.11
C ALA A 174 -4.41 14.02 -14.98
N VAL A 175 -4.17 13.65 -13.72
CA VAL A 175 -4.67 14.39 -12.55
C VAL A 175 -4.03 15.78 -12.46
N ARG A 176 -2.73 15.90 -12.77
CA ARG A 176 -2.04 17.20 -12.83
C ARG A 176 -2.68 18.14 -13.87
N ASN A 177 -3.01 17.62 -15.04
CA ASN A 177 -3.64 18.39 -16.11
C ASN A 177 -5.07 18.79 -15.73
N GLN A 178 -5.84 17.89 -15.11
CA GLN A 178 -7.15 18.22 -14.56
C GLN A 178 -7.06 19.35 -13.52
N PHE A 179 -6.16 19.23 -12.55
CA PHE A 179 -5.93 20.26 -11.54
C PHE A 179 -5.61 21.62 -12.16
N ARG A 180 -4.69 21.64 -13.12
CA ARG A 180 -4.30 22.87 -13.85
C ARG A 180 -5.44 23.44 -14.68
N SER A 181 -6.21 22.61 -15.36
CA SER A 181 -7.36 23.06 -16.14
C SER A 181 -8.43 23.70 -15.26
N ARG A 182 -8.58 23.24 -14.01
CA ARG A 182 -9.59 23.72 -13.08
C ARG A 182 -9.16 24.97 -12.32
N PHE A 183 -7.90 25.01 -11.87
CA PHE A 183 -7.43 26.04 -10.93
C PHE A 183 -6.28 26.90 -11.46
N GLY A 184 -5.69 26.57 -12.61
CA GLY A 184 -4.51 27.25 -13.14
C GLY A 184 -3.38 27.29 -12.10
N ASP A 185 -2.85 28.50 -11.86
CA ASP A 185 -1.81 28.76 -10.86
C ASP A 185 -2.36 29.28 -9.52
N ARG A 186 -3.68 29.22 -9.30
CA ARG A 186 -4.31 29.70 -8.05
C ARG A 186 -3.74 29.05 -6.80
N TYR A 187 -3.40 27.76 -6.88
CA TYR A 187 -2.79 27.02 -5.80
C TYR A 187 -1.47 26.41 -6.26
N THR A 188 -0.39 26.74 -5.57
CA THR A 188 0.95 26.23 -5.85
C THR A 188 1.39 25.21 -4.80
N ARG A 189 0.80 25.26 -3.60
CA ARG A 189 1.14 24.41 -2.45
C ARG A 189 -0.09 23.68 -1.92
N VAL A 190 0.15 22.50 -1.34
CA VAL A 190 -0.90 21.60 -0.83
C VAL A 190 -1.84 22.31 0.17
N HIS A 191 -1.29 23.01 1.17
CA HIS A 191 -2.10 23.71 2.18
C HIS A 191 -2.98 24.84 1.62
N GLU A 192 -2.57 25.49 0.53
CA GLU A 192 -3.36 26.56 -0.11
C GLU A 192 -4.67 25.95 -0.64
N TYR A 193 -4.56 24.88 -1.43
CA TYR A 193 -5.71 24.12 -1.93
C TYR A 193 -6.53 23.53 -0.77
N PHE A 194 -5.87 22.87 0.18
CA PHE A 194 -6.56 22.21 1.28
C PHE A 194 -7.35 23.18 2.14
N SER A 195 -6.81 24.37 2.46
CA SER A 195 -7.50 25.35 3.30
C SER A 195 -8.85 25.83 2.74
N GLU A 196 -9.00 25.86 1.42
CA GLU A 196 -10.24 26.27 0.76
C GLU A 196 -11.21 25.09 0.56
N HIS A 197 -10.69 23.87 0.48
CA HIS A 197 -11.45 22.67 0.11
C HIS A 197 -11.59 21.63 1.23
N CYS A 198 -11.08 21.89 2.44
CA CYS A 198 -11.04 20.92 3.55
C CYS A 198 -12.43 20.41 3.96
N HIS A 199 -13.48 21.21 3.77
CA HIS A 199 -14.86 20.82 4.08
C HIS A 199 -15.54 20.01 2.96
N ALA A 200 -14.90 19.87 1.79
CA ALA A 200 -15.48 19.14 0.67
C ALA A 200 -15.39 17.62 0.83
N VAL A 201 -14.50 17.13 1.70
CA VAL A 201 -14.27 15.70 1.95
C VAL A 201 -14.08 15.47 3.45
N ALA A 202 -14.87 14.59 4.04
CA ALA A 202 -14.68 14.16 5.41
C ALA A 202 -13.49 13.20 5.48
N ILE A 203 -12.47 13.54 6.29
CA ILE A 203 -11.32 12.67 6.54
C ILE A 203 -11.55 11.99 7.87
N GLU A 204 -11.81 10.67 7.84
CA GLU A 204 -12.24 9.93 9.04
C GLU A 204 -11.29 8.79 9.37
N ASP A 205 -11.10 8.59 10.68
CA ASP A 205 -10.28 7.53 11.23
C ASP A 205 -11.09 6.24 11.37
N VAL A 206 -10.65 5.18 10.70
CA VAL A 206 -11.27 3.85 10.76
C VAL A 206 -10.49 2.86 11.61
N SER A 207 -9.44 3.34 12.29
CA SER A 207 -8.51 2.53 13.08
C SER A 207 -9.16 1.59 14.07
N ARG A 208 -10.22 2.06 14.74
CA ARG A 208 -10.98 1.29 15.75
C ARG A 208 -11.62 0.01 15.22
N TRP A 209 -11.78 -0.13 13.90
CA TRP A 209 -12.36 -1.32 13.27
C TRP A 209 -11.31 -2.21 12.60
N LEU A 210 -10.05 -1.75 12.55
CA LEU A 210 -8.93 -2.43 11.91
C LEU A 210 -7.69 -2.46 12.83
N PRO A 211 -7.81 -2.94 14.08
CA PRO A 211 -6.70 -2.92 15.03
C PRO A 211 -5.45 -3.67 14.53
N GLU A 212 -5.63 -4.72 13.73
CA GLU A 212 -4.54 -5.54 13.19
C GLU A 212 -3.62 -4.80 12.21
N LEU A 213 -4.03 -3.62 11.72
CA LEU A 213 -3.22 -2.78 10.83
C LEU A 213 -2.43 -1.70 11.58
N ILE A 214 -2.60 -1.63 12.89
CA ILE A 214 -2.09 -0.57 13.76
C ILE A 214 -1.22 -1.12 14.87
N ASP A 215 -1.50 -2.34 15.31
CA ASP A 215 -0.70 -3.00 16.33
C ASP A 215 0.71 -3.35 15.81
N ASP A 216 1.71 -2.64 16.35
CA ASP A 216 3.13 -2.89 16.10
C ASP A 216 3.58 -4.30 16.55
N GLU A 217 2.85 -4.94 17.46
CA GLU A 217 3.18 -6.28 17.99
C GLU A 217 3.14 -7.40 16.94
N LEU A 218 2.34 -7.24 15.87
CA LEU A 218 2.29 -8.18 14.74
C LEU A 218 3.52 -8.12 13.83
N THR A 219 4.34 -7.07 13.95
CA THR A 219 5.61 -6.94 13.21
C THR A 219 6.84 -7.32 14.03
N GLY A 220 6.67 -7.58 15.33
CA GLY A 220 7.79 -7.72 16.28
C GLY A 220 7.82 -8.97 17.17
N SER A 221 6.80 -9.83 17.19
CA SER A 221 6.82 -10.98 18.10
C SER A 221 6.38 -12.28 17.42
N GLY A 222 7.21 -13.32 17.60
CA GLY A 222 6.89 -14.67 17.22
C GLY A 222 5.58 -15.11 17.88
N LEU A 223 4.82 -15.91 17.13
CA LEU A 223 3.62 -16.62 17.58
C LEU A 223 3.71 -16.99 19.07
N PRO A 224 2.79 -16.53 19.93
CA PRO A 224 2.64 -17.10 21.25
C PRO A 224 2.28 -18.57 21.08
N GLY A 225 3.08 -19.43 21.69
CA GLY A 225 2.85 -20.87 21.69
C GLY A 225 1.45 -21.19 22.18
N ILE A 226 0.76 -22.04 21.44
CA ILE A 226 -0.40 -22.76 21.94
C ILE A 226 0.15 -23.71 23.01
N SER A 227 0.11 -23.30 24.27
CA SER A 227 0.27 -24.20 25.41
C SER A 227 -0.79 -23.90 26.46
N GLU A 228 -1.69 -24.87 26.58
CA GLU A 228 -2.34 -25.32 27.82
C GLU A 228 -3.25 -24.35 28.56
N LEU A 229 -4.56 -24.56 28.38
CA LEU A 229 -5.55 -24.75 29.45
C LEU A 229 -6.53 -25.81 28.87
N GLY A 230 -6.74 -26.98 29.47
CA GLY A 230 -7.15 -27.20 30.85
C GLY A 230 -8.59 -27.67 30.82
#